data_AF-A0A6N8HY98-F1
#
_entry.id   AF-A0A6N8HY98-F1
#
_cell.length_a   1.000
_cell.length_b   1.000
_cell.length_c   1.000
_cell.angle_alpha   90.00
_cell.angle_beta   90.00
_cell.angle_gamma   90.00
#
_symmetry.space_group_name_H-M   'P 1'
#
loop_
_entity.id
_entity.type
_entity.pdbx_description
1 polymer ?
#
loop_
_entity_poly.entity_id
_entity_poly.type
_entity_poly.pdbx_seq_one_letter_code
_entity_poly.pdbx_strand_id
1 'polypeptide(L)'
;MSERIESLNRAVERDEQKIQKLQETIKARKEKIRELENAEILSSLNSLSAQGVPVKEIIAAIGSKDADTLMELVAGNEPPSGSGTGSAFQTIKEDMENG
;
A
#
# COMPACT_ATOMS: atom_id res chain seq x y z
N MET A 1 22.77 -56.99 -1.98
CA MET A 1 22.38 -55.80 -2.75
C MET A 1 23.66 -55.23 -3.38
N SER A 2 23.62 -54.61 -4.56
CA SER A 2 24.88 -54.11 -5.17
C SER A 2 25.32 -52.80 -4.51
N GLU A 3 26.61 -52.61 -4.28
CA GLU A 3 27.17 -51.38 -3.67
C GLU A 3 26.75 -50.11 -4.42
N ARG A 4 26.56 -50.23 -5.74
CA ARG A 4 26.09 -49.13 -6.59
C ARG A 4 24.64 -48.75 -6.30
N ILE A 5 23.79 -49.73 -5.99
CA ILE A 5 22.38 -49.49 -5.59
C ILE A 5 22.34 -48.82 -4.22
N GLU A 6 23.15 -49.27 -3.26
CA GLU A 6 23.20 -48.68 -1.92
C GLU A 6 23.74 -47.24 -1.92
N SER A 7 24.71 -46.95 -2.78
CA SER A 7 25.24 -45.59 -2.97
C SER A 7 24.17 -44.65 -3.54
N LEU A 8 23.41 -45.11 -4.54
CA LEU A 8 22.31 -44.34 -5.13
C LEU A 8 21.18 -44.10 -4.12
N ASN A 9 20.79 -45.11 -3.33
CA ASN A 9 19.78 -44.95 -2.29
C ASN A 9 20.19 -43.87 -1.26
N ARG A 10 21.46 -43.87 -0.83
CA ARG A 10 22.00 -42.83 0.07
C ARG A 10 22.07 -41.45 -0.56
N ALA A 11 22.19 -41.35 -1.90
CA ALA A 11 22.12 -40.07 -2.59
C ALA A 11 20.68 -39.54 -2.63
N VAL A 12 19.72 -40.41 -2.98
CA VAL A 12 18.29 -40.07 -3.00
C VAL A 12 17.82 -39.59 -1.63
N GLU A 13 18.13 -40.32 -0.55
CA GLU A 13 17.74 -39.94 0.81
C GLU A 13 18.28 -38.56 1.21
N ARG A 14 19.54 -38.25 0.84
CA ARG A 14 20.12 -36.92 1.08
C ARG A 14 19.43 -35.83 0.29
N ASP A 15 19.03 -36.11 -0.94
CA ASP A 15 18.35 -35.13 -1.78
C ASP A 15 16.90 -34.91 -1.30
N GLU A 16 16.21 -35.94 -0.85
CA GLU A 16 14.90 -35.82 -0.18
C GLU A 16 14.97 -34.94 1.08
N GLN A 17 15.99 -35.14 1.92
CA GLN A 17 16.23 -34.28 3.08
C GLN A 17 16.51 -32.82 2.70
N LYS A 18 17.27 -32.58 1.63
CA LYS A 18 17.50 -31.21 1.12
C LYS A 18 16.21 -30.58 0.63
N ILE A 19 15.37 -31.33 -0.09
CA ILE A 19 14.07 -30.85 -0.58
C ILE A 19 13.19 -30.42 0.60
N GLN A 20 13.11 -31.23 1.66
CA GLN A 20 12.34 -30.88 2.86
C GLN A 20 12.83 -29.57 3.49
N LYS A 21 14.14 -29.42 3.70
CA LYS A 21 14.73 -28.17 4.25
C LYS A 21 14.47 -26.96 3.36
N LEU A 22 14.53 -27.13 2.04
CA LEU A 22 14.23 -26.06 1.09
C LEU A 22 12.75 -25.66 1.16
N GLN A 23 11.83 -26.62 1.28
CA GLN A 23 10.41 -26.35 1.43
C GLN A 23 10.10 -25.57 2.72
N GLU A 24 10.70 -25.96 3.85
CA GLU A 24 10.56 -25.22 5.12
C GLU A 24 11.11 -23.80 5.01
N THR A 25 12.28 -23.63 4.39
CA THR A 25 12.90 -22.32 4.17
C THR A 25 12.02 -21.44 3.29
N ILE A 26 11.45 -21.99 2.22
CA ILE A 26 10.53 -21.28 1.33
C ILE A 26 9.27 -20.85 2.11
N LYS A 27 8.71 -21.73 2.95
CA LYS A 27 7.55 -21.40 3.78
C LYS A 27 7.84 -20.23 4.71
N ALA A 28 8.95 -20.28 5.45
CA ALA A 28 9.37 -19.20 6.35
C ALA A 28 9.60 -17.88 5.61
N ARG A 29 10.24 -17.92 4.43
CA ARG A 29 10.43 -16.71 3.61
C ARG A 29 9.13 -16.12 3.09
N LYS A 30 8.17 -16.96 2.67
CA LYS A 30 6.83 -16.50 2.24
C LYS A 30 6.04 -15.86 3.38
N GLU A 31 6.18 -16.37 4.59
CA GLU A 31 5.60 -15.76 5.78
C GLU A 31 6.28 -14.41 6.07
N LYS A 32 7.60 -14.36 5.98
CA LYS A 32 8.34 -13.11 6.19
C LYS A 32 8.00 -12.03 5.16
N ILE A 33 7.83 -12.41 3.89
CA ILE A 33 7.38 -11.49 2.83
C ILE A 33 6.02 -10.89 3.22
N ARG A 34 5.05 -11.73 3.61
CA ARG A 34 3.73 -11.24 4.03
C ARG A 34 3.79 -10.30 5.24
N GLU A 35 4.64 -10.60 6.22
CA GLU A 35 4.85 -9.69 7.36
C GLU A 35 5.37 -8.32 6.91
N LEU A 36 6.35 -8.30 6.00
CA LEU A 36 6.94 -7.06 5.50
C LEU A 36 5.96 -6.26 4.64
N GLU A 37 5.24 -6.92 3.74
CA GLU A 37 4.16 -6.30 2.94
C GLU A 37 3.09 -5.67 3.84
N ASN A 38 2.65 -6.39 4.89
CA ASN A 38 1.70 -5.86 5.86
C ASN A 38 2.27 -4.65 6.62
N ALA A 39 3.54 -4.67 7.00
CA ALA A 39 4.19 -3.56 7.67
C ALA A 39 4.26 -2.31 6.76
N GLU A 40 4.57 -2.48 5.48
CA GLU A 40 4.59 -1.39 4.49
C GLU A 40 3.19 -0.80 4.26
N ILE A 41 2.16 -1.65 4.17
CA ILE A 41 0.76 -1.23 4.08
C ILE A 41 0.39 -0.40 5.30
N LEU A 42 0.67 -0.89 6.52
CA LEU A 42 0.37 -0.16 7.76
C LEU A 42 1.11 1.18 7.84
N SER A 43 2.38 1.21 7.43
CA SER A 43 3.16 2.45 7.35
C SER A 43 2.52 3.46 6.39
N SER A 44 2.07 2.98 5.22
CA SER A 44 1.41 3.81 4.21
C SER A 44 0.07 4.35 4.73
N LEU A 45 -0.75 3.51 5.37
CA LEU A 45 -2.01 3.92 5.98
C LEU A 45 -1.80 4.95 7.10
N ASN A 46 -0.76 4.78 7.92
CA ASN A 46 -0.42 5.74 8.96
C ASN A 46 0.02 7.09 8.37
N SER A 47 0.79 7.07 7.28
CA SER A 47 1.19 8.29 6.56
C SER A 47 -0.03 9.05 6.02
N LEU A 48 -0.97 8.34 5.38
CA LEU A 48 -2.22 8.92 4.89
C LEU A 48 -3.05 9.50 6.04
N SER A 49 -3.18 8.78 7.15
CA SER A 49 -3.88 9.29 8.33
C SER A 49 -3.23 10.54 8.91
N ALA A 50 -1.89 10.62 8.91
CA ALA A 50 -1.16 11.80 9.37
C ALA A 50 -1.34 13.01 8.44
N GLN A 51 -1.65 12.78 7.16
CA GLN A 51 -2.02 13.81 6.19
C GLN A 51 -3.49 14.26 6.31
N GLY A 52 -4.24 13.72 7.29
CA GLY A 52 -5.64 14.07 7.51
C GLY A 52 -6.63 13.23 6.71
N VAL A 53 -6.17 12.21 5.97
CA VAL A 53 -7.06 11.31 5.24
C VAL A 53 -7.86 10.45 6.24
N PRO A 54 -9.19 10.36 6.13
CA PRO A 54 -10.04 9.58 7.04
C PRO A 54 -9.99 8.07 6.72
N VAL A 55 -8.79 7.49 6.81
CA VAL A 55 -8.48 6.10 6.40
C VAL A 55 -9.42 5.07 7.05
N LYS A 56 -9.75 5.23 8.34
CA LYS A 56 -10.65 4.30 9.05
C LYS A 56 -12.06 4.31 8.49
N GLU A 57 -12.58 5.48 8.15
CA GLU A 57 -13.94 5.65 7.62
C GLU A 57 -14.02 5.14 6.18
N ILE A 58 -12.97 5.39 5.38
CA ILE A 58 -12.82 4.82 4.04
C ILE A 58 -12.82 3.28 4.11
N ILE A 59 -12.02 2.68 4.99
CA ILE A 59 -11.97 1.22 5.15
C ILE A 59 -13.33 0.66 5.59
N ALA A 60 -14.01 1.34 6.52
CA ALA A 60 -15.33 0.93 6.99
C ALA A 60 -16.37 0.97 5.86
N ALA A 61 -16.38 2.04 5.06
CA ALA A 61 -17.30 2.21 3.94
C ALA A 61 -17.03 1.21 2.80
N ILE A 62 -15.77 0.84 2.53
CA ILE A 62 -15.44 -0.29 1.64
C ILE A 62 -16.02 -1.60 2.19
N GLY A 63 -15.83 -1.86 3.49
CA GLY A 63 -16.32 -3.07 4.15
C GLY A 63 -17.84 -3.22 4.11
N SER A 64 -18.58 -2.11 4.25
CA SER A 64 -20.04 -2.06 4.14
C SER A 64 -20.56 -1.91 2.71
N LYS A 65 -19.67 -1.74 1.71
CA LYS A 65 -20.00 -1.41 0.31
C LYS A 65 -20.83 -0.12 0.17
N ASP A 66 -20.60 0.84 1.06
CA ASP A 66 -21.25 2.14 1.06
C ASP A 66 -20.51 3.10 0.10
N ALA A 67 -20.99 3.14 -1.14
CA ALA A 67 -20.39 3.94 -2.19
C ALA A 67 -20.60 5.45 -1.98
N ASP A 68 -21.72 5.84 -1.36
CA ASP A 68 -22.08 7.25 -1.15
C ASP A 68 -21.13 7.87 -0.11
N THR A 69 -20.94 7.21 1.02
CA THR A 69 -19.97 7.61 2.05
C THR A 69 -18.54 7.63 1.49
N LEU A 70 -18.18 6.69 0.61
CA LEU A 70 -16.86 6.71 -0.05
C LEU A 70 -16.69 7.93 -0.96
N MET A 71 -17.70 8.28 -1.75
CA MET A 71 -17.64 9.45 -2.64
C MET A 71 -17.49 10.75 -1.84
N GLU A 72 -18.23 10.89 -0.72
CA GLU A 72 -18.12 12.07 0.14
C GLU A 72 -16.73 12.20 0.79
N LEU A 73 -16.18 11.11 1.31
CA LEU A 73 -14.85 11.10 1.94
C LEU A 73 -13.71 11.38 0.95
N VAL A 74 -13.88 11.01 -0.32
CA VAL A 74 -12.92 11.30 -1.39
C VAL A 74 -13.06 12.74 -1.89
N ALA A 75 -14.28 13.24 -2.05
CA ALA A 75 -14.55 14.61 -2.49
C ALA A 75 -14.15 15.68 -1.46
N GLY A 76 -14.30 15.37 -0.16
CA GLY A 76 -13.91 16.27 0.94
C GLY A 76 -12.39 16.46 1.12
N ASN A 77 -11.57 15.68 0.41
CA ASN A 77 -10.11 15.74 0.44
C ASN A 77 -9.48 16.53 -0.73
N GLU A 78 -10.29 17.16 -1.58
CA GLU A 78 -9.75 18.17 -2.50
C GLU A 78 -9.17 19.33 -1.66
N PRO A 79 -7.95 19.82 -1.97
CA PRO A 79 -7.48 21.06 -1.35
C PRO A 79 -8.55 22.13 -1.60
N PRO A 80 -8.84 23.02 -0.63
CA PRO A 80 -9.85 24.04 -0.83
C PRO A 80 -9.52 24.74 -2.13
N SER A 81 -10.39 24.55 -3.12
CA SER A 81 -10.41 25.37 -4.31
C SER A 81 -10.70 26.77 -3.78
N GLY A 82 -9.61 27.50 -3.53
CA GLY A 82 -9.60 28.87 -3.09
C GLY A 82 -10.27 29.72 -4.16
N SER A 83 -11.59 29.71 -4.15
CA SER A 83 -12.42 30.85 -4.48
C SER A 83 -11.99 32.00 -3.58
N GLY A 84 -11.08 32.82 -4.11
CA GLY A 84 -10.38 33.88 -3.41
C GLY A 84 -9.77 34.85 -4.41
N THR A 85 -10.65 35.50 -5.18
CA THR A 85 -10.57 36.90 -5.64
C THR A 85 -9.19 37.49 -5.93
N GLY A 86 -8.95 37.84 -7.20
CA GLY A 86 -7.96 38.84 -7.58
C GLY A 86 -7.26 38.52 -8.90
N SER A 87 -8.01 38.48 -10.00
CA SER A 87 -7.39 38.54 -11.33
C SER A 87 -6.54 39.82 -11.38
N ALA A 88 -5.24 39.69 -11.62
CA ALA A 88 -4.26 40.79 -11.71
C ALA A 88 -4.57 41.82 -12.83
N PHE A 89 -5.72 41.70 -13.49
CA PHE A 89 -6.26 42.64 -14.45
C PHE A 89 -7.11 43.76 -13.83
N GLN A 90 -7.52 43.66 -12.56
CA GLN A 90 -8.41 44.66 -11.96
C GLN A 90 -7.67 45.90 -11.41
N THR A 91 -6.38 45.79 -11.11
CA THR A 91 -5.59 46.90 -10.54
C THR A 91 -5.26 48.00 -11.56
N ILE A 92 -5.33 47.72 -12.86
CA ILE A 92 -4.93 48.70 -13.90
C ILE A 92 -6.05 49.73 -14.17
N LYS A 93 -7.30 49.47 -13.75
CA LYS A 93 -8.42 50.39 -14.05
C LYS A 93 -8.56 51.54 -13.05
N GLU A 94 -8.12 51.38 -11.81
CA GLU A 94 -8.24 52.45 -10.79
C GLU A 94 -7.11 53.49 -10.86
N ASP A 95 -5.97 53.17 -11.48
CA ASP A 95 -4.84 54.11 -11.62
C ASP A 95 -4.97 55.08 -12.82
N MET A 96 -6.02 54.98 -13.64
CA MET A 96 -6.26 55.94 -14.75
C MET A 96 -7.35 56.98 -14.50
N GLU A 97 -8.13 56.89 -13.42
CA GLU A 97 -9.20 57.86 -13.12
C GLU A 97 -8.83 58.91 -12.06
N ASN A 98 -7.64 58.82 -11.45
CA ASN A 98 -7.17 59.80 -10.44
C ASN A 98 -5.78 60.41 -10.75
N GLY A 99 -5.41 60.54 -12.04
CA GLY A 99 -4.18 61.21 -12.49
C GLY A 99 -4.44 62.42 -13.36
#